data_AF-A0A7X9XRW9-F1
#
_entry.id   AF-A0A7X9XRW9-F1
#
_cell.length_a   1.000
_cell.length_b   1.000
_cell.length_c   1.000
_cell.angle_alpha   90.00
_cell.angle_beta   90.00
_cell.angle_gamma   90.00
#
_symmetry.space_group_name_H-M   'P 1'
#
loop_
_entity.id
_entity.type
_entity.pdbx_description
1 polymer ?
#
loop_
_entity_poly.entity_id
_entity_poly.type
_entity_poly.pdbx_seq_one_letter_code
_entity_poly.pdbx_strand_id
1 'polypeptide(L)'
;MFKCYKCGLCCCNIRNNILYKELDDGEGICIHYNKESKLCSIYNERPVICRVDEYYELYFRNLMTIEEYYKLNYEACEKLVKSKIV
;
A
#
# COMPACT_ATOMS: atom_id res chain seq x y z
N MET A 1 -11.92 7.85 -6.27
CA MET A 1 -10.45 7.85 -6.23
C MET A 1 -9.98 7.68 -4.80
N PHE A 2 -9.17 6.65 -4.54
CA PHE A 2 -8.63 6.37 -3.22
C PHE A 2 -7.79 7.53 -2.67
N LYS A 3 -7.93 7.85 -1.38
CA LYS A 3 -7.22 8.96 -0.73
C LYS A 3 -6.22 8.42 0.28
N CYS A 4 -5.00 8.19 -0.21
CA CYS A 4 -3.90 7.78 0.65
C CYS A 4 -3.54 8.89 1.66
N TYR A 5 -3.42 8.54 2.93
CA TYR A 5 -2.99 9.45 4.00
C TYR A 5 -1.49 9.78 3.98
N LYS A 6 -0.73 9.19 3.05
CA LYS A 6 0.73 9.35 2.93
C LYS A 6 1.47 9.11 4.26
N CYS A 7 1.02 8.13 5.04
CA CYS A 7 1.64 7.79 6.33
C CYS A 7 2.86 6.85 6.22
N GLY A 8 3.11 6.27 5.04
CA GLY A 8 4.22 5.36 4.78
C GLY A 8 4.06 3.95 5.36
N LEU A 9 3.03 3.67 6.15
CA LEU A 9 2.90 2.39 6.86
C LEU A 9 2.75 1.17 5.96
N CYS A 10 2.14 1.31 4.78
CA CYS A 10 2.08 0.21 3.81
C CYS A 10 3.47 -0.15 3.28
N CYS A 11 4.38 0.81 3.15
CA CYS A 11 5.77 0.57 2.77
C CYS A 11 6.55 -0.11 3.89
N CYS A 12 6.14 0.04 5.16
CA CYS A 12 6.82 -0.56 6.31
C CYS A 12 6.25 -1.93 6.74
N ASN A 13 5.32 -2.50 5.98
CA ASN A 13 4.67 -3.76 6.33
C ASN A 13 4.40 -4.63 5.10
N ILE A 14 5.45 -4.91 4.32
CA ILE A 14 5.34 -5.71 3.10
C ILE A 14 5.79 -7.16 3.27
N ARG A 15 6.42 -7.52 4.40
CA ARG A 15 7.04 -8.83 4.68
C ARG A 15 6.16 -10.04 4.31
N ASN A 16 4.86 -9.96 4.61
CA ASN A 16 3.94 -11.09 4.49
C ASN A 16 3.12 -11.09 3.20
N ASN A 17 3.52 -10.31 2.19
CA ASN A 17 2.78 -10.23 0.93
C ASN A 17 3.73 -10.43 -0.27
N ILE A 18 3.57 -11.58 -0.92
CA ILE A 18 4.39 -12.04 -2.04
C ILE A 18 4.42 -11.05 -3.22
N LEU A 19 3.37 -10.24 -3.41
CA LEU A 19 3.33 -9.23 -4.47
C LEU A 19 4.40 -8.16 -4.30
N TYR A 20 4.88 -7.94 -3.08
CA TYR A 20 5.89 -6.94 -2.76
C TYR A 20 7.30 -7.52 -2.60
N LYS A 21 7.53 -8.80 -2.90
CA LYS A 21 8.82 -9.47 -2.67
C LYS A 21 10.00 -8.72 -3.29
N GLU A 22 9.84 -8.22 -4.52
CA GLU A 22 10.88 -7.47 -5.24
C GLU A 22 11.12 -6.06 -4.68
N LEU A 23 10.25 -5.58 -3.78
CA LEU A 23 10.38 -4.30 -3.11
C LEU A 23 10.92 -4.44 -1.68
N ASP A 24 11.10 -5.66 -1.16
CA ASP A 24 11.54 -5.91 0.21
C ASP A 24 13.06 -5.69 0.37
N ASP A 25 13.45 -4.89 1.36
CA ASP A 25 14.84 -4.65 1.77
C ASP A 25 15.45 -5.81 2.56
N GLY A 26 14.66 -6.86 2.83
CA GLY A 26 15.02 -8.03 3.62
C GLY A 26 14.44 -8.01 5.04
N GLU A 27 13.92 -6.86 5.49
CA GLU A 27 13.34 -6.67 6.82
C GLU A 27 11.82 -6.44 6.77
N GLY A 28 11.16 -6.55 5.61
CA GLY A 28 9.76 -6.16 5.43
C GLY A 28 9.58 -4.65 5.18
N ILE A 29 10.72 -3.98 4.98
CA ILE A 29 10.98 -2.63 4.50
C ILE A 29 10.81 -2.43 2.99
N CYS A 30 9.90 -1.63 2.47
CA CYS A 30 9.99 -1.27 1.06
C CYS A 30 11.30 -0.50 0.80
N ILE A 31 12.11 -0.92 -0.18
CA ILE A 31 13.37 -0.25 -0.58
C ILE A 31 13.19 1.23 -0.94
N HIS A 32 11.97 1.64 -1.30
CA HIS A 32 11.63 3.03 -1.61
C HIS A 32 11.10 3.82 -0.41
N TYR A 33 11.03 3.23 0.79
CA TYR A 33 10.64 3.95 2.00
C TYR A 33 11.77 4.86 2.47
N ASN A 34 11.55 6.17 2.43
CA ASN A 34 12.46 7.14 3.00
C ASN A 34 12.13 7.33 4.49
N LYS A 35 13.07 6.96 5.37
CA LYS A 35 12.89 6.99 6.84
C LYS A 35 12.80 8.42 7.41
N GLU A 36 13.45 9.40 6.77
CA GLU A 36 13.45 10.79 7.21
C GLU A 36 12.11 11.47 6.93
N SER A 37 11.63 11.39 5.68
CA SER A 37 10.36 11.97 5.28
C SER A 37 9.15 11.10 5.65
N LYS A 38 9.37 9.82 5.97
CA LYS A 38 8.35 8.78 6.18
C LYS A 38 7.47 8.55 4.95
N LEU A 39 7.97 8.86 3.75
CA LEU A 39 7.26 8.76 2.48
C LEU A 39 7.95 7.79 1.52
N CYS A 40 7.21 7.32 0.52
CA CYS A 40 7.77 6.62 -0.62
C CYS A 40 8.52 7.61 -1.53
N SER A 41 9.79 7.33 -1.84
CA SER A 41 10.64 8.18 -2.69
C SER A 41 10.16 8.27 -4.13
N ILE A 42 9.44 7.26 -4.61
CA ILE A 42 8.85 7.19 -5.95
C ILE A 42 7.33 7.35 -5.94
N TYR A 43 6.76 8.14 -5.02
CA TYR A 43 5.31 8.16 -4.78
C TYR A 43 4.43 8.35 -6.04
N ASN A 44 4.86 9.16 -7.00
CA ASN A 44 4.12 9.39 -8.25
C ASN A 44 4.34 8.28 -9.29
N GLU A 45 5.42 7.53 -9.18
CA GLU A 45 5.84 6.46 -10.10
C GLU A 45 5.71 5.06 -9.48
N ARG A 46 5.04 4.97 -8.33
CA ARG A 46 4.80 3.72 -7.57
C ARG A 46 4.31 2.62 -8.51
N PRO A 47 4.78 1.38 -8.38
CA PRO A 47 4.32 0.27 -9.23
C PRO A 47 2.80 0.05 -9.09
N VAL A 48 2.18 -0.61 -10.07
CA VAL A 48 0.72 -0.85 -10.14
C VAL A 48 0.17 -1.45 -8.84
N ILE A 49 0.90 -2.39 -8.23
CA ILE A 49 0.56 -3.03 -6.93
C ILE A 49 0.40 -2.04 -5.75
N CYS A 50 0.86 -0.80 -5.91
CA CYS A 50 0.76 0.30 -4.93
C CYS A 50 -0.22 1.40 -5.38
N ARG A 51 -0.80 1.29 -6.57
CA ARG A 51 -1.72 2.28 -7.17
C ARG A 51 -3.15 1.72 -7.12
N VAL A 52 -3.85 1.98 -6.01
CA VAL A 52 -5.17 1.39 -5.68
C VAL A 52 -6.15 1.46 -6.86
N ASP A 53 -6.36 2.64 -7.43
CA ASP A 53 -7.34 2.83 -8.51
C ASP A 53 -6.97 2.03 -9.78
N GLU A 54 -5.69 2.03 -10.17
CA GLU A 54 -5.23 1.32 -11.37
C GLU A 54 -5.23 -0.20 -11.17
N TYR A 55 -4.85 -0.67 -9.98
CA TYR A 55 -4.92 -2.09 -9.63
C TYR A 55 -6.36 -2.61 -9.68
N TYR A 56 -7.32 -1.80 -9.25
CA TYR A 56 -8.74 -2.15 -9.38
C TYR A 56 -9.16 -2.33 -10.83
N GLU A 57 -8.84 -1.36 -11.69
CA GLU A 57 -9.20 -1.41 -13.11
C GLU A 57 -8.61 -2.64 -13.82
N LEU A 58 -7.40 -3.03 -13.45
CA LEU A 58 -6.72 -4.17 -14.07
C LEU A 58 -7.19 -5.53 -13.53
N TYR A 59 -7.51 -5.64 -12.24
CA TYR A 59 -7.65 -6.94 -11.58
C TYR A 59 -8.99 -7.18 -10.86
N PHE A 60 -9.73 -6.15 -10.47
CA PHE A 60 -10.91 -6.30 -9.60
C PHE A 60 -12.22 -5.71 -10.15
N ARG A 61 -12.19 -4.91 -11.22
CA ARG A 61 -13.38 -4.27 -11.79
C ARG A 61 -14.54 -5.21 -12.17
N ASN A 62 -14.24 -6.47 -12.44
CA ASN A 62 -15.23 -7.49 -12.82
C ASN A 62 -15.66 -8.36 -11.62
N LEU A 63 -15.10 -8.13 -10.43
CA LEU A 63 -15.29 -8.96 -9.23
C LEU A 63 -16.02 -8.23 -8.11
N MET A 64 -15.87 -6.91 -8.01
CA MET A 64 -16.51 -6.07 -6.99
C MET A 64 -16.63 -4.62 -7.49
N THR A 65 -17.41 -3.81 -6.80
CA THR A 65 -17.51 -2.38 -7.05
C THR A 65 -16.26 -1.64 -6.56
N ILE A 66 -16.04 -0.43 -7.09
CA ILE A 66 -14.91 0.42 -6.65
C ILE A 66 -15.09 0.85 -5.19
N GLU A 67 -16.32 1.04 -4.73
CA GLU A 67 -16.66 1.38 -3.34
C GLU A 67 -16.28 0.25 -2.37
N GLU A 68 -16.62 -0.99 -2.70
CA GLU A 68 -16.23 -2.17 -1.91
C GLU A 68 -14.71 -2.32 -1.85
N TYR A 69 -14.04 -2.14 -2.99
CA TYR A 69 -12.59 -2.19 -3.06
C TYR A 69 -11.93 -1.10 -2.22
N TYR A 70 -12.43 0.14 -2.26
CA TYR A 70 -11.95 1.20 -1.40
C TYR A 70 -12.15 0.91 0.07
N LYS A 71 -13.32 0.39 0.46
CA LYS A 71 -13.59 0.01 1.85
C LYS A 71 -12.53 -0.98 2.36
N LEU A 72 -12.25 -2.04 1.60
CA LEU A 72 -11.21 -3.02 1.96
C LEU A 72 -9.81 -2.38 2.07
N ASN A 73 -9.46 -1.47 1.17
CA ASN A 73 -8.18 -0.77 1.21
C ASN A 73 -8.06 0.17 2.43
N TYR A 74 -9.13 0.88 2.80
CA TYR A 74 -9.14 1.70 4.02
C TYR A 74 -9.08 0.84 5.28
N GLU A 75 -9.81 -0.27 5.34
CA GLU A 75 -9.73 -1.22 6.48
C GLU A 75 -8.31 -1.77 6.65
N ALA A 76 -7.61 -2.10 5.54
CA ALA A 76 -6.21 -2.49 5.58
C ALA A 76 -5.33 -1.33 6.11
N CYS A 77 -5.51 -0.11 5.61
CA CYS A 77 -4.80 1.08 6.10
C CYS A 77 -5.00 1.31 7.61
N GLU A 78 -6.24 1.20 8.10
CA GLU A 78 -6.56 1.39 9.52
C GLU A 78 -5.94 0.31 10.41
N LYS A 79 -5.92 -0.95 9.95
CA LYS A 79 -5.22 -2.04 10.66
C LYS A 79 -3.74 -1.73 10.82
N LEU A 80 -3.09 -1.21 9.77
CA LEU A 80 -1.69 -0.79 9.84
C LEU A 80 -1.47 0.33 10.85
N VAL A 81 -2.34 1.35 10.86
CA VAL A 81 -2.26 2.45 11.83
C VAL A 81 -2.42 1.94 13.26
N LYS A 82 -3.43 1.11 13.53
CA LYS A 82 -3.68 0.54 14.87
C LYS A 82 -2.54 -0.36 15.33
N SER A 83 -1.91 -1.12 14.43
CA SER A 83 -0.77 -1.99 14.77
C SER A 83 0.49 -1.25 15.24
N LYS A 84 0.57 0.07 15.00
CA LYS A 84 1.64 0.95 15.49
C LYS A 84 1.32 1.60 16.84
N ILE A 85 0.10 1.44 17.36
CA ILE A 85 -0.31 1.86 18.69
C ILE A 85 -0.12 0.65 19.62
N VAL A 86 1.14 0.33 19.93
CA VAL A 86 1.54 -0.62 20.99
C VAL A 86 2.71 -0.02 21.73
#